data_AF-A0A7C4TQ40-F1
#
_entry.id   AF-A0A7C4TQ40-F1
#
_cell.length_a   1.000
_cell.length_b   1.000
_cell.length_c   1.000
_cell.angle_alpha   90.00
_cell.angle_beta   90.00
_cell.angle_gamma   90.00
#
_symmetry.space_group_name_H-M   'P 1'
#
loop_
_entity.id
_entity.type
_entity.pdbx_description
1 polymer ?
#
loop_
_entity_poly.entity_id
_entity_poly.type
_entity_poly.pdbx_seq_one_letter_code
_entity_poly.pdbx_strand_id
1 'polypeptide(L)'
;MKIAINGQILLTREHKATGPYVYTENLVKTLARIDKVNKYVIYLSDQYTRDGDFTELTGGNPNFEVKVVHKTLSWTQIDLLKALWKDKPDVFFTAIHTMPALSIFWLRTVVMVHGLEYGFSPVSNPIRKYTQALPIWFTTVFAKKIIVPS
;
A
#
# COMPACT_ATOMS: atom_id res chain seq x y z
N MET A 1 7.04 -0.54 -17.31
CA MET A 1 6.89 -1.58 -16.26
C MET A 1 5.45 -1.57 -15.74
N LYS A 2 4.98 -2.66 -15.13
CA LYS A 2 3.71 -2.73 -14.40
C LYS A 2 3.98 -2.59 -12.91
N ILE A 3 3.47 -1.53 -12.30
CA ILE A 3 3.69 -1.17 -10.91
C ILE A 3 2.39 -1.31 -10.14
N ALA A 4 2.40 -2.13 -9.09
CA ALA A 4 1.29 -2.30 -8.18
C ALA A 4 1.41 -1.31 -7.01
N ILE A 5 0.30 -0.68 -6.64
CA ILE A 5 0.22 0.25 -5.50
C ILE A 5 -0.81 -0.29 -4.50
N ASN A 6 -0.40 -0.38 -3.24
CA ASN A 6 -1.31 -0.64 -2.14
C ASN A 6 -2.17 0.59 -1.87
N GLY A 7 -3.42 0.58 -2.35
CA GLY A 7 -4.40 1.63 -2.16
C GLY A 7 -5.46 1.27 -1.11
N GLN A 8 -5.18 0.35 -0.19
CA GLN A 8 -6.17 -0.17 0.78
C GLN A 8 -7.02 0.93 1.42
N ILE A 9 -6.37 2.00 1.87
CA ILE A 9 -6.98 3.13 2.59
C ILE A 9 -7.31 4.33 1.69
N LEU A 10 -6.98 4.31 0.41
CA LEU A 10 -7.24 5.43 -0.50
C LEU A 10 -8.74 5.61 -0.74
N LEU A 11 -9.14 6.88 -0.96
CA LEU A 11 -10.53 7.28 -1.19
C LEU A 11 -11.48 6.99 -0.01
N THR A 12 -10.93 6.87 1.21
CA THR A 12 -11.71 6.68 2.43
C THR A 12 -11.66 7.95 3.30
N ARG A 13 -12.81 8.34 3.86
CA ARG A 13 -12.91 9.52 4.76
C ARG A 13 -12.07 9.36 6.02
N GLU A 14 -12.17 8.19 6.64
CA GLU A 14 -11.59 7.88 7.94
C GLU A 14 -10.06 8.01 7.96
N HIS A 15 -9.40 7.79 6.81
CA HIS A 15 -7.95 7.80 6.71
C HIS A 15 -7.38 9.05 6.03
N LYS A 16 -8.23 9.99 5.56
CA LYS A 16 -7.82 11.13 4.73
C LYS A 16 -6.73 12.01 5.37
N ALA A 17 -6.72 12.11 6.70
CA ALA A 17 -5.74 12.90 7.46
C ALA A 17 -4.50 12.11 7.91
N THR A 18 -4.37 10.83 7.55
CA THR A 18 -3.23 10.00 7.97
C THR A 18 -2.04 10.17 7.04
N GLY A 19 -0.82 10.13 7.59
CA GLY A 19 0.42 10.22 6.81
C GLY A 19 0.49 9.25 5.62
N PRO A 20 0.23 7.94 5.82
CA PRO A 20 0.19 6.97 4.72
C PRO A 20 -0.79 7.31 3.61
N TYR A 21 -1.97 7.83 3.96
CA TYR A 21 -2.97 8.25 2.98
C TYR A 21 -2.44 9.43 2.16
N VAL A 22 -2.06 10.51 2.84
CA VAL A 22 -1.63 11.77 2.20
C VAL A 22 -0.42 11.52 1.29
N TYR A 23 0.53 10.71 1.76
CA TYR A 23 1.68 10.33 0.95
C TYR A 23 1.27 9.56 -0.31
N THR A 24 0.45 8.51 -0.15
CA THR A 24 0.05 7.65 -1.28
C THR A 24 -0.80 8.42 -2.28
N GLU A 25 -1.71 9.29 -1.81
CA GLU A 25 -2.55 10.13 -2.65
C GLU A 25 -1.68 11.08 -3.49
N ASN A 26 -0.76 11.81 -2.85
CA ASN A 26 0.13 12.73 -3.56
C ASN A 26 1.09 12.01 -4.51
N LEU A 27 1.57 10.82 -4.13
CA LEU A 27 2.39 9.97 -4.98
C LEU A 27 1.62 9.59 -6.26
N VAL A 28 0.39 9.09 -6.11
CA VAL A 28 -0.45 8.69 -7.26
C VAL A 28 -0.76 9.90 -8.15
N LYS A 29 -1.21 11.02 -7.58
CA LYS A 29 -1.51 12.26 -8.35
C LYS A 29 -0.28 12.74 -9.12
N THR A 30 0.88 12.73 -8.46
CA THR A 30 2.14 13.19 -9.08
C THR A 30 2.59 12.25 -10.18
N LEU A 31 2.59 10.93 -9.94
CA LEU A 31 2.96 9.93 -10.95
C LEU A 31 2.01 9.97 -12.15
N ALA A 32 0.71 10.13 -11.93
CA ALA A 32 -0.26 10.27 -13.02
C ALA A 32 0.03 11.50 -13.90
N ARG A 33 0.55 12.58 -13.29
CA ARG A 33 0.97 13.77 -14.04
C ARG A 33 2.28 13.57 -14.80
N ILE A 34 3.31 12.99 -14.16
CA ILE A 34 4.69 13.01 -14.68
C ILE A 34 5.12 11.75 -15.42
N ASP A 35 4.61 10.57 -15.06
CA ASP A 35 5.00 9.30 -15.68
C ASP A 35 4.06 8.94 -16.83
N LYS A 36 4.63 8.81 -18.03
CA LYS A 36 3.92 8.46 -19.27
C LYS A 36 4.29 7.08 -19.80
N VAL A 37 5.21 6.37 -19.15
CA VAL A 37 5.80 5.12 -19.65
C VAL A 37 5.31 3.92 -18.85
N ASN A 38 5.17 4.05 -17.53
CA ASN A 38 4.78 2.93 -16.68
C ASN A 38 3.26 2.76 -16.57
N LYS A 39 2.83 1.52 -16.38
CA LYS A 39 1.44 1.15 -16.07
C LYS A 39 1.31 0.91 -14.58
N TYR A 40 0.20 1.36 -14.01
CA TYR A 40 -0.07 1.32 -12.58
C TYR A 40 -1.37 0.57 -12.31
N VAL A 41 -1.35 -0.29 -11.30
CA VAL A 41 -2.56 -0.93 -10.77
C VAL A 41 -2.68 -0.57 -9.30
N ILE A 42 -3.74 0.14 -8.93
CA ILE A 42 -4.03 0.50 -7.54
C ILE A 42 -5.03 -0.50 -6.98
N TYR A 43 -4.63 -1.23 -5.94
CA TYR A 43 -5.48 -2.20 -5.26
C TYR A 43 -6.21 -1.55 -4.09
N LEU A 44 -7.51 -1.46 -4.20
CA LEU A 44 -8.42 -0.89 -3.22
C LEU A 44 -9.08 -2.02 -2.39
N SER A 45 -9.33 -1.79 -1.10
CA SER A 45 -10.02 -2.77 -0.24
C SER A 45 -11.51 -2.49 -0.09
N ASP A 46 -12.37 -3.47 -0.36
CA ASP A 46 -13.82 -3.34 -0.16
C ASP A 46 -14.27 -3.17 1.31
N GLN A 47 -13.35 -3.34 2.27
CA GLN A 47 -13.61 -3.17 3.70
C GLN A 47 -13.95 -1.73 4.11
N TYR A 48 -13.63 -0.74 3.27
CA TYR A 48 -13.84 0.66 3.59
C TYR A 48 -14.84 1.30 2.64
N THR A 49 -15.72 2.12 3.21
CA THR A 49 -16.60 2.99 2.43
C THR A 49 -15.78 4.03 1.69
N ARG A 50 -16.03 4.15 0.39
CA ARG A 50 -15.35 5.11 -0.48
C ARG A 50 -16.22 6.32 -0.75
N ASP A 51 -15.60 7.48 -0.76
CA ASP A 51 -16.26 8.75 -1.02
C ASP A 51 -15.59 9.61 -2.10
N GLY A 52 -14.48 9.12 -2.68
CA GLY A 52 -13.74 9.82 -3.74
C GLY A 52 -13.80 9.12 -5.10
N ASP A 53 -13.55 9.88 -6.16
CA ASP A 53 -13.48 9.40 -7.54
C ASP A 53 -12.03 9.04 -7.93
N PHE A 54 -11.86 7.86 -8.51
CA PHE A 54 -10.58 7.43 -9.06
C PHE A 54 -10.12 8.28 -10.26
N THR A 55 -11.07 8.78 -11.05
CA THR A 55 -10.79 9.66 -12.19
C THR A 55 -10.14 10.95 -11.71
N GLU A 56 -10.61 11.51 -10.59
CA GLU A 56 -10.01 12.68 -9.95
C GLU A 56 -8.59 12.37 -9.42
N LEU A 57 -8.41 11.21 -8.78
CA LEU A 57 -7.12 10.79 -8.23
C LEU A 57 -6.02 10.67 -9.30
N THR A 58 -6.39 10.27 -10.52
CA THR A 58 -5.44 10.00 -11.62
C THR A 58 -5.50 11.00 -12.76
N GLY A 59 -6.42 11.97 -12.71
CA GLY A 59 -6.67 12.90 -13.80
C GLY A 59 -7.07 12.20 -15.12
N GLY A 60 -7.72 11.03 -15.02
CA GLY A 60 -8.11 10.22 -16.19
C GLY A 60 -6.94 9.60 -16.96
N ASN A 61 -5.75 9.46 -16.35
CA ASN A 61 -4.59 8.88 -17.03
C ASN A 61 -4.82 7.38 -17.35
N PRO A 62 -4.79 6.97 -18.64
CA PRO A 62 -5.07 5.59 -19.05
C PRO A 62 -4.01 4.57 -18.61
N ASN A 63 -2.85 5.03 -18.14
CA ASN A 63 -1.83 4.16 -17.56
C ASN A 63 -2.19 3.68 -16.15
N PHE A 64 -3.25 4.21 -15.54
CA PHE A 64 -3.69 3.83 -14.21
C PHE A 64 -4.98 3.00 -14.27
N GLU A 65 -4.93 1.84 -13.63
CA GLU A 65 -6.07 0.95 -13.44
C GLU A 65 -6.36 0.85 -11.94
N VAL A 66 -7.65 0.90 -11.55
CA VAL A 66 -8.08 0.60 -10.19
C VAL A 66 -8.77 -0.75 -10.13
N LYS A 67 -8.39 -1.55 -9.13
CA LYS A 67 -9.02 -2.83 -8.83
C LYS A 67 -9.50 -2.83 -7.39
N VAL A 68 -10.79 -3.06 -7.19
CA VAL A 68 -11.33 -3.36 -5.88
C VAL A 68 -11.12 -4.85 -5.60
N VAL A 69 -10.40 -5.14 -4.52
CA VAL A 69 -10.09 -6.50 -4.07
C VAL A 69 -10.99 -6.81 -2.88
N HIS A 70 -11.82 -7.85 -3.04
CA HIS A 70 -12.76 -8.27 -2.02
C HIS A 70 -12.08 -9.08 -0.91
N LYS A 71 -12.33 -8.72 0.35
CA LYS A 71 -11.81 -9.47 1.50
C LYS A 71 -12.62 -10.73 1.72
N THR A 72 -11.95 -11.87 1.69
CA THR A 72 -12.54 -13.16 2.12
C THR A 72 -12.17 -13.49 3.55
N LEU A 73 -10.88 -13.43 3.90
CA LEU A 73 -10.39 -13.71 5.25
C LEU A 73 -9.30 -12.71 5.65
N SER A 74 -8.22 -12.65 4.87
CA SER A 74 -7.14 -11.67 5.04
C SER A 74 -6.91 -10.94 3.74
N TRP A 75 -7.26 -9.65 3.72
CA TRP A 75 -7.10 -8.84 2.53
C TRP A 75 -5.65 -8.79 2.07
N THR A 76 -4.70 -8.55 2.98
CA THR A 76 -3.28 -8.49 2.61
C THR A 76 -2.70 -9.85 2.26
N GLN A 77 -2.94 -10.88 3.09
CA GLN A 77 -2.23 -12.16 2.94
C GLN A 77 -2.83 -13.09 1.90
N ILE A 78 -4.13 -12.94 1.59
CA ILE A 78 -4.85 -13.84 0.70
C ILE A 78 -5.31 -13.10 -0.55
N ASP A 79 -6.16 -12.09 -0.40
CA ASP A 79 -6.88 -11.53 -1.55
C ASP A 79 -5.98 -10.62 -2.40
N LEU A 80 -5.19 -9.76 -1.75
CA LEU A 80 -4.16 -8.96 -2.41
C LEU A 80 -3.08 -9.87 -3.01
N LEU A 81 -2.66 -10.91 -2.30
CA LEU A 81 -1.69 -11.87 -2.82
C LEU A 81 -2.16 -12.52 -4.12
N LYS A 82 -3.42 -12.99 -4.15
CA LYS A 82 -4.04 -13.56 -5.36
C LYS A 82 -4.10 -12.54 -6.49
N ALA A 83 -4.48 -11.29 -6.18
CA ALA A 83 -4.54 -10.22 -7.16
C ALA A 83 -3.15 -9.93 -7.77
N LEU A 84 -2.11 -9.82 -6.93
CA LEU A 84 -0.73 -9.62 -7.36
C LEU A 84 -0.20 -10.81 -8.17
N TRP A 85 -0.53 -12.05 -7.78
CA TRP A 85 -0.14 -13.24 -8.55
C TRP A 85 -0.78 -13.25 -9.94
N LYS A 86 -2.07 -12.90 -10.03
CA LYS A 86 -2.79 -12.81 -11.31
C LYS A 86 -2.22 -11.70 -12.20
N ASP A 87 -1.95 -10.55 -11.62
CA ASP A 87 -1.51 -9.37 -12.37
C ASP A 87 -0.03 -9.36 -12.72
N LYS A 88 0.80 -10.12 -12.00
CA LYS A 88 2.27 -10.22 -12.17
C LYS A 88 2.95 -8.85 -12.35
N PRO A 89 2.79 -7.91 -11.40
CA PRO A 89 3.49 -6.63 -11.47
C PRO A 89 5.01 -6.83 -11.30
N ASP A 90 5.80 -5.93 -11.88
CA ASP A 90 7.26 -5.90 -11.75
C ASP A 90 7.68 -5.39 -10.36
N VAL A 91 6.90 -4.46 -9.81
CA VAL A 91 7.17 -3.78 -8.53
C VAL A 91 5.87 -3.60 -7.76
N PHE A 92 5.92 -3.74 -6.43
CA PHE A 92 4.82 -3.41 -5.54
C PHE A 92 5.24 -2.33 -4.55
N PHE A 93 4.44 -1.27 -4.44
CA PHE A 93 4.63 -0.19 -3.48
C PHE A 93 3.56 -0.24 -2.39
N THR A 94 3.98 -0.08 -1.12
CA THR A 94 3.05 0.07 0.01
C THR A 94 3.51 1.16 0.98
N ALA A 95 2.59 2.05 1.33
CA ALA A 95 2.77 3.05 2.39
C ALA A 95 2.27 2.59 3.76
N ILE A 96 1.58 1.45 3.79
CA ILE A 96 1.19 0.79 5.03
C ILE A 96 2.20 -0.31 5.34
N HIS A 97 2.51 -0.50 6.62
CA HIS A 97 3.50 -1.46 7.12
C HIS A 97 3.06 -2.93 7.05
N THR A 98 2.34 -3.31 5.99
CA THR A 98 1.94 -4.68 5.72
C THR A 98 2.24 -5.02 4.27
N MET A 99 2.77 -6.22 4.03
CA MET A 99 2.88 -6.80 2.70
C MET A 99 2.48 -8.28 2.74
N PRO A 100 2.03 -8.85 1.61
CA PRO A 100 1.76 -10.28 1.52
C PRO A 100 3.06 -11.09 1.68
N ALA A 101 3.11 -12.00 2.65
CA ALA A 101 4.34 -12.65 3.06
C ALA A 101 4.95 -13.52 1.96
N LEU A 102 4.12 -14.23 1.20
CA LEU A 102 4.61 -15.07 0.10
C LEU A 102 5.14 -14.24 -1.09
N SER A 103 4.68 -12.99 -1.26
CA SER A 103 5.11 -12.17 -2.40
C SER A 103 6.61 -11.89 -2.44
N ILE A 104 7.29 -12.01 -1.30
CA ILE A 104 8.74 -11.80 -1.17
C ILE A 104 9.57 -12.70 -2.09
N PHE A 105 9.05 -13.87 -2.50
CA PHE A 105 9.80 -14.81 -3.32
C PHE A 105 9.90 -14.41 -4.81
N TRP A 106 9.03 -13.52 -5.29
CA TRP A 106 9.00 -13.13 -6.71
C TRP A 106 8.83 -11.64 -6.97
N LEU A 107 8.30 -10.88 -6.01
CA LEU A 107 7.89 -9.49 -6.20
C LEU A 107 8.88 -8.53 -5.57
N ARG A 108 9.31 -7.54 -6.35
CA ARG A 108 10.18 -6.46 -5.85
C ARG A 108 9.32 -5.45 -5.10
N THR A 109 9.46 -5.40 -3.77
CA THR A 109 8.64 -4.50 -2.95
C THR A 109 9.40 -3.24 -2.55
N VAL A 110 8.73 -2.09 -2.65
CA VAL A 110 9.16 -0.79 -2.12
C VAL A 110 8.21 -0.42 -0.99
N VAL A 111 8.73 -0.18 0.20
CA VAL A 111 7.93 0.15 1.39
C VAL A 111 8.25 1.58 1.82
N MET A 112 7.21 2.35 2.12
CA MET A 112 7.39 3.60 2.86
C MET A 112 7.19 3.33 4.36
N VAL A 113 8.14 3.77 5.17
CA VAL A 113 8.07 3.69 6.62
C VAL A 113 7.87 5.11 7.16
N HIS A 114 6.66 5.41 7.65
CA HIS A 114 6.28 6.76 8.09
C HIS A 114 6.58 7.07 9.56
N GLY A 115 7.04 6.08 10.33
CA GLY A 115 7.35 6.28 11.74
C GLY A 115 7.62 4.96 12.47
N LEU A 116 8.33 5.07 13.58
CA LEU A 116 8.61 3.97 14.51
C LEU A 116 8.00 4.25 15.89
N GLU A 117 6.91 5.02 15.93
CA GLU A 117 6.34 5.57 17.17
C GLU A 117 5.95 4.46 18.16
N TYR A 118 5.62 3.27 17.67
CA TYR A 118 5.34 2.08 18.51
C TYR A 118 6.55 1.64 19.37
N GLY A 119 7.78 1.97 18.95
CA GLY A 119 9.00 1.67 19.69
C GLY A 119 9.23 2.61 20.88
N PHE A 120 8.65 3.81 20.82
CA PHE A 120 8.89 4.91 21.78
C PHE A 120 7.65 5.31 22.58
N SER A 121 6.45 4.91 22.14
CA SER A 121 5.23 5.11 22.89
C SER A 121 5.19 4.17 24.10
N PRO A 122 4.75 4.64 25.30
CA PRO A 122 4.59 3.81 26.48
C PRO A 122 3.37 2.89 26.30
N VAL A 123 3.49 1.90 25.41
CA VAL A 123 2.48 0.86 25.24
C VAL A 123 2.61 -0.09 26.44
N SER A 124 1.65 -0.02 27.35
CA SER A 124 1.62 -0.84 28.58
C SER A 124 1.48 -2.34 28.32
N ASN A 125 1.01 -2.74 27.12
CA ASN A 125 0.75 -4.13 26.77
C ASN A 125 1.84 -4.70 25.82
N PRO A 126 2.64 -5.68 26.26
CA PRO A 126 3.72 -6.26 25.47
C PRO A 126 3.22 -6.99 24.21
N ILE A 127 2.04 -7.62 24.26
CA ILE A 127 1.46 -8.33 23.10
C ILE A 127 1.19 -7.33 21.97
N ARG A 128 0.61 -6.17 22.31
CA ARG A 128 0.31 -5.10 21.35
C ARG A 128 1.57 -4.49 20.74
N LYS A 129 2.67 -4.44 21.50
CA LYS A 129 3.97 -4.03 20.98
C LYS A 129 4.46 -5.00 19.91
N TYR A 130 4.37 -6.31 20.14
CA TYR A 130 4.78 -7.33 19.16
C TYR A 130 3.91 -7.34 17.91
N THR A 131 2.58 -7.21 18.04
CA THR A 131 1.68 -7.23 16.88
C THR A 131 1.86 -6.03 15.95
N GLN A 132 2.36 -4.89 16.46
CA GLN A 132 2.72 -3.73 15.65
C GLN A 132 4.15 -3.80 15.11
N ALA A 133 5.10 -4.26 15.92
CA ALA A 133 6.50 -4.35 15.56
C ALA A 133 6.77 -5.41 14.47
N LEU A 134 6.11 -6.56 14.54
CA LEU A 134 6.39 -7.69 13.66
C LEU A 134 6.09 -7.39 12.18
N PRO A 135 4.93 -6.78 11.81
CA PRO A 135 4.69 -6.38 10.42
C PRO A 135 5.68 -5.34 9.90
N ILE A 136 6.09 -4.38 10.74
CA ILE A 136 7.08 -3.36 10.38
C ILE A 136 8.45 -4.00 10.16
N TRP A 137 8.90 -4.83 11.10
CA TRP A 137 10.13 -5.59 10.97
C TRP A 137 10.12 -6.45 9.69
N PHE A 138 9.05 -7.21 9.48
CA PHE A 138 8.89 -8.05 8.30
C PHE A 138 8.98 -7.23 7.01
N THR A 139 8.23 -6.13 6.94
CA THR A 139 8.24 -5.27 5.76
C THR A 139 9.61 -4.63 5.51
N THR A 140 10.31 -4.23 6.55
CA THR A 140 11.65 -3.64 6.49
C THR A 140 12.70 -4.65 6.02
N VAL A 141 12.68 -5.88 6.56
CA VAL A 141 13.68 -6.92 6.23
C VAL A 141 13.55 -7.41 4.79
N PHE A 142 12.32 -7.57 4.29
CA PHE A 142 12.09 -8.18 2.99
C PHE A 142 11.83 -7.17 1.85
N ALA A 143 11.69 -5.88 2.15
CA ALA A 143 11.59 -4.86 1.12
C ALA A 143 12.88 -4.74 0.32
N LYS A 144 12.76 -4.56 -1.00
CA LYS A 144 13.91 -4.31 -1.86
C LYS A 144 14.43 -2.88 -1.72
N LYS A 145 13.53 -1.93 -1.45
CA LYS A 145 13.85 -0.53 -1.14
C LYS A 145 12.91 -0.01 -0.07
N ILE A 146 13.44 0.88 0.76
CA ILE A 146 12.71 1.54 1.84
C ILE A 146 12.76 3.04 1.59
N ILE A 147 11.61 3.70 1.73
CA ILE A 147 11.48 5.16 1.66
C ILE A 147 11.11 5.64 3.06
N VAL A 148 11.86 6.59 3.60
CA VAL A 148 11.58 7.20 4.90
C VAL A 148 11.40 8.70 4.68
N PRO A 149 10.15 9.20 4.61
CA PRO A 149 9.92 10.64 4.55
C PRO A 149 10.31 11.25 5.90
N SER A 150 11.30 12.14 5.89
CA SER A 150 11.83 12.87 7.05
C SER A 150 10.87 13.92 7.58
#